data_AF-G7JWS5-F1
#
_entry.id   AF-G7JWS5-F1
#
_cell.length_a   1.000
_cell.length_b   1.000
_cell.length_c   1.000
_cell.angle_alpha   90.00
_cell.angle_beta   90.00
_cell.angle_gamma   90.00
#
_symmetry.space_group_name_H-M   'P 1'
#
loop_
_entity.id
_entity.type
_entity.pdbx_description
1 polymer ?
#
loop_
_entity_poly.entity_id
_entity_poly.type
_entity_poly.pdbx_seq_one_letter_code
_entity_poly.pdbx_strand_id
1 'polypeptide(L)'
;MSFKKTIFGVKPTPSVDLYSSRGPSNNCPFVLKPDITALGTSILAAWPTNVHVLDLGTFKVFNKFNLISGTSMACPHVAGIALLLKGAHVDWSPTAIRSAIMTTSDIIDNTTKLMKDIGKGNKIATLFALGAGHANKSVFGSASTPLKNTSGSFKSENLQFQRVWLSFSKSILISKSNSG
;
A
#
# COMPACT_ATOMS: atom_id res chain seq x y z
N MET A 1 14.35 -33.25 0.39
CA MET A 1 13.72 -32.03 -0.16
C MET A 1 14.53 -30.82 0.32
N SER A 2 15.08 -30.02 -0.58
CA SER A 2 15.81 -28.79 -0.21
C SER A 2 14.92 -27.58 -0.50
N PHE A 3 14.48 -26.90 0.55
CA PHE A 3 13.75 -25.64 0.46
C PHE A 3 14.36 -24.60 1.40
N LYS A 4 14.49 -23.39 0.85
CA LYS A 4 14.57 -22.03 1.44
C LYS A 4 15.65 -21.19 0.77
N LYS A 5 15.36 -20.78 -0.47
CA LYS A 5 16.13 -19.75 -1.16
C LYS A 5 15.26 -18.51 -1.30
N THR A 6 15.59 -17.47 -0.54
CA THR A 6 15.10 -16.11 -0.81
C THR A 6 16.01 -15.54 -1.89
N ILE A 7 15.42 -15.11 -3.00
CA ILE A 7 16.16 -14.53 -4.12
C ILE A 7 15.93 -13.02 -4.09
N PHE A 8 17.01 -12.27 -4.01
CA PHE A 8 17.00 -10.81 -4.10
C PHE A 8 17.29 -10.37 -5.53
N GLY A 9 16.91 -9.12 -5.87
CA GLY A 9 17.22 -8.55 -7.19
C GLY A 9 16.33 -9.06 -8.33
N VAL A 10 15.11 -9.53 -8.02
CA VAL A 10 14.12 -9.92 -9.02
C VAL A 10 13.80 -8.70 -9.92
N LYS A 11 13.69 -8.94 -11.22
CA LYS A 11 13.40 -7.93 -12.26
C LYS A 11 12.26 -8.42 -13.13
N PRO A 12 11.26 -7.58 -13.49
CA PRO A 12 11.08 -6.18 -13.08
C PRO A 12 10.45 -6.07 -11.68
N THR A 13 10.91 -5.09 -10.88
CA THR A 13 10.26 -4.70 -9.61
C THR A 13 10.47 -3.20 -9.36
N PRO A 14 9.49 -2.47 -8.78
CA PRO A 14 8.15 -2.91 -8.40
C PRO A 14 7.21 -3.15 -9.60
N SER A 15 6.11 -3.85 -9.37
CA SER A 15 5.04 -4.09 -10.34
C SER A 15 3.67 -4.16 -9.65
N VAL A 16 2.58 -3.95 -10.40
CA VAL A 16 1.22 -4.04 -9.85
C VAL A 16 0.75 -5.49 -9.91
N ASP A 17 0.38 -6.03 -8.75
CA ASP A 17 -0.03 -7.42 -8.58
C ASP A 17 -1.50 -7.66 -9.00
N LEU A 18 -1.87 -8.90 -9.27
CA LEU A 18 -3.19 -9.30 -9.79
C LEU A 18 -4.32 -8.95 -8.81
N TYR A 19 -4.08 -9.01 -7.50
CA TYR A 19 -5.10 -8.78 -6.48
C TYR A 19 -5.39 -7.30 -6.24
N SER A 20 -4.55 -6.38 -6.75
CA SER A 20 -4.74 -4.94 -6.52
C SER A 20 -6.01 -4.46 -7.20
N SER A 21 -6.86 -3.66 -6.54
CA SER A 21 -8.00 -3.08 -7.25
C SER A 21 -7.55 -2.01 -8.24
N ARG A 22 -8.26 -1.89 -9.37
CA ARG A 22 -8.02 -0.84 -10.37
C ARG A 22 -9.20 0.12 -10.40
N GLY A 23 -8.92 1.38 -10.68
CA GLY A 23 -9.95 2.37 -10.97
C GLY A 23 -10.51 2.26 -12.39
N PRO A 24 -11.45 3.16 -12.75
CA PRO A 24 -12.02 4.22 -11.89
C PRO A 24 -12.95 3.65 -10.80
N SER A 25 -13.15 4.42 -9.72
CA SER A 25 -14.10 4.02 -8.65
C SER A 25 -15.52 4.33 -9.08
N ASN A 26 -16.45 3.37 -8.92
CA ASN A 26 -17.87 3.57 -9.20
C ASN A 26 -18.50 4.66 -8.32
N ASN A 27 -17.98 4.89 -7.10
CA ASN A 27 -18.51 5.90 -6.19
C ASN A 27 -18.07 7.32 -6.53
N CYS A 28 -16.90 7.47 -7.15
CA CYS A 28 -16.30 8.77 -7.50
C CYS A 28 -15.55 8.65 -8.83
N PRO A 29 -16.26 8.58 -9.97
CA PRO A 29 -15.64 8.34 -11.28
C PRO A 29 -14.74 9.49 -11.74
N PHE A 30 -14.99 10.72 -11.26
CA PHE A 30 -14.21 11.92 -11.59
C PHE A 30 -12.91 12.05 -10.78
N VAL A 31 -12.71 11.20 -9.76
CA VAL A 31 -11.49 11.20 -8.94
C VAL A 31 -10.67 9.98 -9.29
N LEU A 32 -9.43 10.21 -9.70
CA LEU A 32 -8.49 9.14 -10.00
C LEU A 32 -8.21 8.30 -8.74
N LYS A 33 -8.36 6.98 -8.88
CA LYS A 33 -7.96 5.98 -7.88
C LYS A 33 -7.24 4.80 -8.56
N PRO A 34 -6.26 4.16 -7.90
CA PRO A 34 -5.71 4.47 -6.57
C PRO A 34 -4.85 5.75 -6.58
N ASP A 35 -4.51 6.27 -5.40
CA ASP A 35 -3.69 7.48 -5.28
C ASP A 35 -2.19 7.19 -5.39
N ILE A 36 -1.73 6.08 -4.80
CA ILE A 36 -0.32 5.69 -4.68
C ILE A 36 -0.24 4.15 -4.61
N THR A 37 0.89 3.59 -5.04
CA THR A 37 1.23 2.18 -4.94
C THR A 37 2.36 1.96 -3.93
N ALA A 38 2.33 0.83 -3.21
CA ALA A 38 3.38 0.45 -2.27
C ALA A 38 3.55 -1.09 -2.23
N LEU A 39 4.53 -1.56 -1.45
CA LEU A 39 4.85 -2.97 -1.30
C LEU A 39 3.74 -3.73 -0.56
N GLY A 40 3.12 -4.69 -1.23
CA GLY A 40 2.06 -5.51 -0.63
C GLY A 40 2.21 -7.01 -0.82
N THR A 41 3.14 -7.47 -1.68
CA THR A 41 3.30 -8.90 -2.03
C THR A 41 4.42 -9.52 -1.19
N SER A 42 4.15 -10.69 -0.59
CA SER A 42 5.13 -11.48 0.16
C SER A 42 5.80 -10.69 1.29
N ILE A 43 5.00 -9.97 2.08
CA ILE A 43 5.48 -9.18 3.20
C ILE A 43 5.55 -10.05 4.45
N LEU A 44 6.73 -10.07 5.09
CA LEU A 44 6.94 -10.77 6.35
C LEU A 44 6.52 -9.86 7.50
N ALA A 45 5.50 -10.27 8.25
CA ALA A 45 4.99 -9.52 9.40
C ALA A 45 4.75 -10.42 10.61
N ALA A 46 4.63 -9.82 11.79
CA ALA A 46 4.29 -10.52 13.01
C ALA A 46 2.91 -11.18 12.89
N TRP A 47 2.77 -12.37 13.45
CA TRP A 47 1.56 -13.18 13.39
C TRP A 47 1.25 -13.81 14.76
N PRO A 48 -0.02 -13.88 15.15
CA PRO A 48 -0.42 -14.48 16.42
C PRO A 48 -0.08 -15.97 16.48
N THR A 49 0.52 -16.42 17.58
CA THR A 49 1.02 -17.80 17.75
C THR A 49 -0.07 -18.85 17.92
N ASN A 50 -1.31 -18.43 18.18
CA ASN A 50 -2.47 -19.30 18.31
C ASN A 50 -3.23 -19.50 16.99
N VAL A 51 -2.79 -18.85 15.89
CA VAL A 51 -3.37 -19.01 14.55
C VAL A 51 -2.33 -19.68 13.66
N HIS A 52 -2.76 -20.71 12.93
CA HIS A 52 -1.88 -21.43 12.01
C HIS A 52 -1.51 -20.53 10.81
N VAL A 53 -0.29 -20.69 10.33
CA VAL A 53 0.30 -19.95 9.20
C VAL A 53 0.17 -20.76 7.91
N LEU A 54 0.28 -22.09 8.01
CA LEU A 54 0.19 -23.00 6.88
C LEU A 54 -0.45 -24.31 7.33
N ASP A 55 -1.39 -24.80 6.53
CA ASP A 55 -1.93 -26.15 6.65
C ASP A 55 -1.14 -27.09 5.73
N LEU A 56 -0.49 -28.08 6.32
CA LEU A 56 0.29 -29.10 5.63
C LEU A 56 -0.39 -30.46 5.80
N GLY A 57 -1.49 -30.64 5.08
CA GLY A 57 -2.38 -31.81 5.25
C GLY A 57 -3.05 -31.77 6.61
N THR A 58 -2.69 -32.72 7.48
CA THR A 58 -3.20 -32.79 8.87
C THR A 58 -2.38 -31.93 9.85
N PHE A 59 -1.19 -31.47 9.46
CA PHE A 59 -0.31 -30.69 10.33
C PHE A 59 -0.54 -29.19 10.17
N LYS A 60 -0.78 -28.50 11.27
CA LYS A 60 -0.87 -27.04 11.32
C LYS A 60 0.46 -26.46 11.75
N VAL A 61 1.03 -25.58 10.94
CA VAL A 61 2.28 -24.90 11.24
C VAL A 61 1.97 -23.57 11.92
N PHE A 62 2.55 -23.34 13.09
CA PHE A 62 2.44 -22.08 13.82
C PHE A 62 3.79 -21.37 13.80
N ASN A 63 3.77 -20.05 13.63
CA ASN A 63 4.98 -19.23 13.65
C ASN A 63 4.65 -17.82 14.15
N LYS A 64 5.63 -17.14 14.75
CA LYS A 64 5.52 -15.74 15.19
C LYS A 64 5.51 -14.75 14.02
N PHE A 65 5.86 -15.23 12.82
CA PHE A 65 5.87 -14.44 11.60
C PHE A 65 5.18 -15.18 10.46
N ASN A 66 4.53 -14.41 9.59
CA ASN A 66 3.84 -14.92 8.42
C ASN A 66 4.20 -14.08 7.18
N LEU A 67 4.27 -14.73 6.02
CA LEU A 67 4.41 -14.09 4.71
C LEU A 67 3.03 -14.00 4.08
N ILE A 68 2.52 -12.78 3.97
CA ILE A 68 1.19 -12.52 3.41
C ILE A 68 1.25 -11.46 2.32
N SER A 69 0.32 -11.58 1.38
CA SER A 69 0.18 -10.67 0.25
C SER A 69 -1.17 -9.97 0.30
N GLY A 70 -1.21 -8.67 0.02
CA GLY A 70 -2.45 -7.91 -0.06
C GLY A 70 -2.24 -6.40 -0.03
N THR A 71 -3.27 -5.67 -0.43
CA THR A 71 -3.30 -4.20 -0.28
C THR A 71 -3.30 -3.78 1.19
N SER A 72 -3.82 -4.63 2.08
CA SER A 72 -3.72 -4.48 3.54
C SER A 72 -2.28 -4.44 4.04
N MET A 73 -1.32 -5.03 3.33
CA MET A 73 0.11 -4.96 3.66
C MET A 73 0.77 -3.71 3.05
N ALA A 74 0.26 -3.21 1.93
CA ALA A 74 0.73 -1.96 1.33
C ALA A 74 0.32 -0.72 2.15
N CYS A 75 -0.88 -0.73 2.73
CA CYS A 75 -1.40 0.37 3.55
C CYS A 75 -0.47 0.78 4.72
N PRO A 76 0.00 -0.12 5.59
CA PRO A 76 0.89 0.25 6.70
C PRO A 76 2.25 0.79 6.24
N HIS A 77 2.75 0.40 5.06
CA HIS A 77 3.98 0.98 4.50
C HIS A 77 3.80 2.47 4.19
N VAL A 78 2.71 2.85 3.51
CA VAL A 78 2.41 4.25 3.21
C VAL A 78 2.10 5.03 4.49
N ALA A 79 1.37 4.43 5.43
CA ALA A 79 1.08 5.05 6.72
C ALA A 79 2.36 5.34 7.52
N GLY A 80 3.34 4.43 7.50
CA GLY A 80 4.65 4.64 8.11
C GLY A 80 5.42 5.81 7.49
N ILE A 81 5.44 5.91 6.16
CA ILE A 81 6.06 7.06 5.46
C ILE A 81 5.36 8.36 5.84
N ALA A 82 4.03 8.39 5.85
CA ALA A 82 3.26 9.56 6.23
C ALA A 82 3.52 9.99 7.69
N LEU A 83 3.65 9.02 8.61
CA LEU A 83 3.98 9.30 10.01
C LEU A 83 5.39 9.89 10.15
N LEU A 84 6.38 9.35 9.43
CA LEU A 84 7.74 9.88 9.44
C LEU A 84 7.78 11.31 8.90
N LEU A 85 7.04 11.59 7.82
CA LEU A 85 6.90 12.95 7.29
C LEU A 85 6.22 13.89 8.27
N LYS A 86 5.18 13.42 8.98
CA LYS A 86 4.53 14.21 10.02
C LYS A 86 5.46 14.49 11.21
N GLY A 87 6.33 13.56 11.56
CA GLY A 87 7.34 13.74 12.60
C GLY A 87 8.43 14.74 12.20
N ALA A 88 8.87 14.69 10.94
CA ALA A 88 9.86 15.63 10.39
C ALA A 88 9.27 17.04 10.14
N HIS A 89 8.01 17.12 9.74
CA HIS A 89 7.30 18.35 9.39
C HIS A 89 5.98 18.45 10.15
N VAL A 90 6.08 18.80 11.44
CA VAL A 90 4.93 18.85 12.36
C VAL A 90 3.87 19.87 11.91
N ASP A 91 4.27 20.91 11.18
CA ASP A 91 3.41 21.97 10.64
C ASP A 91 2.63 21.54 9.38
N TRP A 92 3.01 20.44 8.73
CA TRP A 92 2.33 20.01 7.50
C TRP A 92 0.94 19.46 7.76
N SER A 93 0.00 19.85 6.89
CA SER A 93 -1.34 19.28 6.86
C SER A 93 -1.34 17.84 6.31
N PRO A 94 -2.38 17.03 6.56
CA PRO A 94 -2.53 15.72 5.94
C PRO A 94 -2.52 15.77 4.40
N THR A 95 -3.06 16.84 3.81
CA THR A 95 -3.02 17.05 2.35
C THR A 95 -1.63 17.38 1.85
N ALA A 96 -0.86 18.16 2.60
CA ALA A 96 0.54 18.43 2.28
C ALA A 96 1.37 17.14 2.27
N ILE A 97 1.19 16.28 3.28
CA ILE A 97 1.89 14.98 3.35
C ILE A 97 1.47 14.07 2.20
N ARG A 98 0.16 13.97 1.91
CA ARG A 98 -0.34 13.20 0.76
C ARG A 98 0.25 13.72 -0.56
N SER A 99 0.25 15.04 -0.74
CA SER A 99 0.82 15.68 -1.92
C SER A 99 2.29 15.35 -2.07
N ALA A 100 3.08 15.51 -1.00
CA ALA A 100 4.51 15.21 -1.01
C ALA A 100 4.77 13.75 -1.42
N ILE A 101 4.06 12.78 -0.83
CA ILE A 101 4.22 11.37 -1.18
C ILE A 101 3.87 11.10 -2.65
N MET A 102 2.81 11.72 -3.17
CA MET A 102 2.38 11.55 -4.56
C MET A 102 3.33 12.23 -5.55
N THR A 103 3.88 13.41 -5.25
CA THR A 103 4.76 14.11 -6.18
C THR A 103 6.17 13.53 -6.23
N THR A 104 6.59 12.79 -5.20
CA THR A 104 7.91 12.14 -5.13
C THR A 104 7.87 10.65 -5.42
N SER A 105 6.74 10.11 -5.90
CA SER A 105 6.61 8.69 -6.22
C SER A 105 7.20 8.35 -7.58
N ASP A 106 7.70 7.12 -7.72
CA ASP A 106 8.34 6.67 -8.96
C ASP A 106 7.40 5.80 -9.80
N ILE A 107 7.41 6.02 -11.11
CA ILE A 107 6.69 5.17 -12.07
C ILE A 107 7.61 4.16 -12.79
N ILE A 108 8.89 4.17 -12.42
CA ILE A 108 9.97 3.44 -13.09
C ILE A 108 10.37 2.24 -12.21
N ASP A 109 10.54 1.09 -12.85
CA ASP A 109 11.03 -0.13 -12.22
C ASP A 109 12.56 -0.18 -12.14
N ASN A 110 13.10 -1.19 -11.46
CA ASN A 110 14.54 -1.44 -11.36
C ASN A 110 15.21 -1.89 -12.67
N THR A 111 14.48 -1.90 -13.79
CA THR A 111 14.99 -2.08 -15.16
C THR A 111 14.98 -0.78 -15.95
N THR A 112 14.75 0.36 -15.29
CA THR A 112 14.64 1.71 -15.90
C THR A 112 13.50 1.82 -16.91
N LYS A 113 12.47 0.98 -16.78
CA LYS A 113 11.28 0.97 -17.63
C LYS A 113 10.05 1.34 -16.82
N LEU A 114 8.98 1.71 -17.50
CA LEU A 114 7.69 1.93 -16.83
C LEU A 114 7.24 0.64 -16.13
N MET A 115 6.75 0.80 -14.91
CA MET A 115 6.22 -0.30 -14.11
C MET A 115 5.13 -1.06 -14.87
N LYS A 116 5.10 -2.38 -14.66
CA LYS A 116 4.16 -3.27 -15.33
C LYS A 116 3.00 -3.64 -14.42
N ASP A 117 1.86 -3.90 -15.03
CA ASP A 117 0.70 -4.53 -14.40
C ASP A 117 0.69 -6.02 -14.73
N ILE A 118 1.06 -6.85 -13.76
CA ILE A 118 1.06 -8.31 -13.88
C ILE A 118 -0.38 -8.82 -14.05
N GLY A 119 -1.33 -8.21 -13.35
CA GLY A 119 -2.76 -8.57 -13.45
C GLY A 119 -3.40 -8.26 -14.81
N LYS A 120 -2.77 -7.43 -15.65
CA LYS A 120 -3.17 -7.18 -17.04
C LYS A 120 -2.19 -7.72 -18.07
N GLY A 121 -1.53 -8.84 -17.76
CA GLY A 121 -0.67 -9.55 -18.71
C GLY A 121 0.66 -8.84 -18.97
N ASN A 122 1.27 -8.28 -17.93
CA ASN A 122 2.58 -7.60 -17.99
C ASN A 122 2.64 -6.39 -18.94
N LYS A 123 1.50 -5.73 -19.15
CA LYS A 123 1.42 -4.46 -19.88
C LYS A 123 1.93 -3.31 -19.01
N ILE A 124 2.22 -2.17 -19.62
CA ILE A 124 2.55 -0.94 -18.88
C ILE A 124 1.38 -0.62 -17.93
N ALA A 125 1.69 -0.36 -16.66
CA ALA A 125 0.70 -0.03 -15.65
C ALA A 125 0.05 1.32 -15.99
N THR A 126 -1.28 1.34 -16.02
CA THR A 126 -2.02 2.58 -16.22
C THR A 126 -2.13 3.36 -14.92
N LEU A 127 -2.50 4.63 -15.04
CA LEU A 127 -2.75 5.51 -13.90
C LEU A 127 -3.85 4.97 -12.96
N PHE A 128 -4.81 4.22 -13.50
CA PHE A 128 -5.86 3.52 -12.73
C PHE A 128 -5.38 2.28 -11.97
N ALA A 129 -4.15 1.83 -12.21
CA ALA A 129 -3.53 0.73 -11.48
C ALA A 129 -2.45 1.23 -10.51
N LEU A 130 -1.69 2.26 -10.92
CA LEU A 130 -0.52 2.76 -10.22
C LEU A 130 -0.81 3.96 -9.31
N GLY A 131 -1.79 4.79 -9.66
CA GLY A 131 -1.89 6.15 -9.13
C GLY A 131 -0.65 6.96 -9.51
N ALA A 132 -0.21 7.84 -8.60
CA ALA A 132 0.95 8.69 -8.83
C ALA A 132 2.26 7.91 -9.06
N GLY A 133 2.37 6.69 -8.52
CA GLY A 133 3.59 5.89 -8.58
C GLY A 133 3.78 4.97 -7.39
N HIS A 134 4.93 4.31 -7.34
CA HIS A 134 5.42 3.60 -6.17
C HIS A 134 5.97 4.59 -5.14
N ALA A 135 5.56 4.47 -3.88
CA ALA A 135 6.05 5.32 -2.80
C ALA A 135 7.58 5.19 -2.64
N ASN A 136 8.30 6.29 -2.80
CA ASN A 136 9.76 6.36 -2.67
C ASN A 136 10.15 7.10 -1.38
N LYS A 137 11.30 6.70 -0.82
CA LYS A 137 12.00 7.35 0.31
C LYS A 137 12.60 8.71 -0.07
N SER A 138 12.74 9.03 -1.35
CA SER A 138 13.20 10.36 -1.83
C SER A 138 12.32 11.51 -1.32
N VAL A 139 11.09 11.21 -0.87
CA VAL A 139 10.18 12.16 -0.21
C VAL A 139 10.82 12.93 0.95
N PHE A 140 11.79 12.34 1.66
CA PHE A 140 12.45 12.99 2.80
C PHE A 140 13.48 14.05 2.38
N GLY A 141 14.00 14.00 1.15
CA GLY A 141 15.03 14.93 0.67
C GLY A 141 14.52 15.97 -0.35
N SER A 142 13.46 15.64 -1.09
CA SER A 142 12.97 16.46 -2.22
C SER A 142 11.73 17.30 -1.91
N ALA A 143 11.15 17.17 -0.72
CA ALA A 143 9.93 17.87 -0.38
C ALA A 143 10.22 19.34 -0.02
N SER A 144 10.45 20.15 -1.05
CA SER A 144 10.30 21.60 -0.96
C SER A 144 8.79 21.94 -0.84
N THR A 145 8.49 22.85 0.08
CA THR A 145 7.16 23.41 0.45
C THR A 145 5.91 22.86 -0.27
N PRO A 146 4.98 22.23 0.46
CA PRO A 146 3.77 21.62 -0.13
C PRO A 146 2.77 22.66 -0.70
N LEU A 147 2.00 22.24 -1.71
CA LEU A 147 0.91 23.03 -2.30
C LEU A 147 -0.13 23.39 -1.23
N LYS A 148 -0.30 24.67 -0.92
CA LYS A 148 -1.37 25.17 -0.05
C LYS A 148 -2.69 25.20 -0.83
N ASN A 149 -3.71 24.46 -0.40
CA ASN A 149 -5.07 24.61 -0.92
C ASN A 149 -6.09 24.97 0.17
N THR A 150 -7.06 25.78 -0.22
CA THR A 150 -8.07 26.47 0.60
C THR A 150 -9.14 25.54 1.17
N SER A 151 -9.61 25.86 2.36
CA SER A 151 -10.40 25.07 3.33
C SER A 151 -11.78 24.53 2.88
N GLY A 152 -12.22 24.77 1.63
CA GLY A 152 -13.59 24.48 1.19
C GLY A 152 -13.87 23.01 0.80
N SER A 153 -12.88 22.27 0.29
CA SER A 153 -13.07 20.88 -0.19
C SER A 153 -12.83 19.81 0.89
N PHE A 154 -12.42 20.22 2.09
CA PHE A 154 -11.76 19.36 3.07
C PHE A 154 -12.70 18.42 3.86
N LYS A 155 -13.99 18.79 3.99
CA LYS A 155 -14.90 18.08 4.91
C LYS A 155 -15.35 16.72 4.34
N SER A 156 -15.43 16.57 3.02
CA SER A 156 -15.80 15.30 2.36
C SER A 156 -14.60 14.35 2.22
N GLU A 157 -13.39 14.87 1.95
CA GLU A 157 -12.18 14.06 1.85
C GLU A 157 -11.72 13.53 3.21
N ASN A 158 -11.85 14.29 4.29
CA ASN A 158 -11.48 13.83 5.64
C ASN A 158 -12.41 12.70 6.13
N LEU A 159 -13.71 12.76 5.77
CA LEU A 159 -14.66 11.67 6.01
C LEU A 159 -14.35 10.44 5.16
N GLN A 160 -13.88 10.58 3.91
CA GLN A 160 -13.47 9.45 3.08
C GLN A 160 -12.13 8.87 3.53
N PHE A 161 -11.19 9.70 4.00
CA PHE A 161 -9.92 9.24 4.56
C PHE A 161 -10.15 8.54 5.89
N GLN A 162 -10.98 9.10 6.79
CA GLN A 162 -11.40 8.40 8.00
C GLN A 162 -12.26 7.17 7.71
N ARG A 163 -13.13 7.16 6.71
CA ARG A 163 -13.92 5.96 6.34
C ARG A 163 -13.05 4.88 5.70
N VAL A 164 -12.05 5.23 4.90
CA VAL A 164 -11.06 4.28 4.38
C VAL A 164 -10.21 3.77 5.55
N TRP A 165 -9.67 4.66 6.38
CA TRP A 165 -8.87 4.30 7.56
C TRP A 165 -9.67 3.47 8.58
N LEU A 166 -10.95 3.76 8.81
CA LEU A 166 -11.86 3.00 9.68
C LEU A 166 -12.40 1.72 9.02
N SER A 167 -12.60 1.71 7.70
CA SER A 167 -12.96 0.50 6.94
C SER A 167 -11.80 -0.48 6.87
N PHE A 168 -10.55 0.01 6.89
CA PHE A 168 -9.36 -0.82 7.00
C PHE A 168 -9.03 -1.20 8.45
N SER A 169 -9.29 -0.32 9.43
CA SER A 169 -9.15 -0.62 10.86
C SER A 169 -10.20 -1.62 11.38
N LYS A 170 -11.39 -1.70 10.75
CA LYS A 170 -12.40 -2.72 11.07
C LYS A 170 -11.93 -4.16 10.82
N SER A 171 -10.94 -4.39 9.97
CA SER A 171 -10.34 -5.74 9.80
C SER A 171 -9.31 -6.10 10.87
N ILE A 172 -8.95 -5.19 11.78
CA ILE A 172 -7.98 -5.43 12.86
C ILE A 172 -8.63 -5.59 14.24
N LEU A 173 -9.95 -5.37 14.39
CA LEU A 173 -10.59 -5.43 15.71
C LEU A 173 -11.72 -6.45 15.93
N ILE A 174 -12.25 -7.16 14.94
CA ILE A 174 -13.18 -8.28 15.21
C ILE A 174 -13.00 -9.41 14.18
N SER A 175 -12.20 -10.41 14.53
CA SER A 175 -12.61 -11.80 14.32
C SER A 175 -12.61 -12.47 15.70
N LYS A 176 -13.54 -12.00 16.53
CA LYS A 176 -13.97 -12.69 17.74
C LYS A 176 -15.13 -13.59 17.30
N SER A 177 -14.92 -14.89 17.41
CA SER A 177 -15.91 -15.93 17.72
C SER A 177 -17.37 -15.69 17.29
N ASN A 178 -17.85 -16.52 16.36
CA ASN A 178 -19.13 -17.21 16.54
C ASN A 178 -19.13 -18.50 15.73
N SER A 179 -18.74 -19.58 16.39
CA SER A 179 -19.13 -20.95 16.05
C SER A 179 -20.42 -21.24 16.81
N GLY A 180 -21.52 -21.34 16.07
CA GLY A 180 -22.80 -21.91 16.46
C GLY A 180 -23.35 -22.63 15.24
#